data_AF-A0AA50XTE5-F1
#
_entry.id   AF-A0AA50XTE5-F1
#
_cell.length_a   1.000
_cell.length_b   1.000
_cell.length_c   1.000
_cell.angle_alpha   90.00
_cell.angle_beta   90.00
_cell.angle_gamma   90.00
#
_symmetry.space_group_name_H-M   'P 1'
#
loop_
_entity.id
_entity.type
_entity.pdbx_description
1 polymer ?
#
loop_
_entity_poly.entity_id
_entity_poly.type
_entity_poly.pdbx_seq_one_letter_code
_entity_poly.pdbx_strand_id
1 'polypeptide(L)' 'RFIAMALYHGRFIYSGFTMPFYKRMLNKKLTMKDIESIDPEFYNSLVWIRDNDIDECGLEMWFSVDFEV' A
#
# COMPACT_ATOMS: atom_id res chain seq x y z
N ARG A 1 -18.28 -11.85 -2.79
CA ARG A 1 -19.39 -11.97 -3.78
C ARG A 1 -20.14 -10.66 -4.02
N PHE A 2 -20.43 -9.86 -2.99
CA PHE A 2 -21.19 -8.61 -3.13
C PHE A 2 -20.62 -7.61 -4.16
N ILE A 3 -19.32 -7.31 -4.11
CA ILE A 3 -18.67 -6.35 -5.03
C ILE A 3 -18.83 -6.77 -6.49
N ALA A 4 -18.59 -8.06 -6.77
CA ALA A 4 -18.74 -8.61 -8.12
C ALA A 4 -20.20 -8.57 -8.61
N MET A 5 -21.16 -8.76 -7.72
CA MET A 5 -22.59 -8.73 -8.05
C MET A 5 -23.06 -7.32 -8.37
N ALA A 6 -22.60 -6.32 -7.62
CA ALA A 6 -22.89 -4.92 -7.93
C ALA A 6 -22.29 -4.50 -9.27
N LEU A 7 -21.05 -4.93 -9.56
CA LEU A 7 -20.43 -4.72 -10.88
C LEU A 7 -21.24 -5.39 -12.00
N TYR A 8 -21.68 -6.63 -11.80
CA TYR A 8 -22.47 -7.39 -12.78
C TYR A 8 -23.84 -6.74 -13.09
N HIS A 9 -24.53 -6.24 -12.06
CA HIS A 9 -25.84 -5.59 -12.22
C HIS A 9 -25.76 -4.07 -12.50
N GLY A 10 -24.56 -3.51 -12.68
CA GLY A 10 -24.37 -2.07 -12.94
C GLY A 10 -24.81 -1.18 -11.78
N ARG A 11 -24.73 -1.67 -10.54
CA ARG A 11 -25.07 -0.93 -9.32
C ARG A 11 -23.82 -0.28 -8.76
N PHE A 12 -23.92 0.99 -8.40
CA PHE A 12 -22.85 1.70 -7.71
C PHE A 12 -22.74 1.23 -6.25
N ILE A 13 -21.50 1.11 -5.78
CA ILE A 13 -21.20 0.84 -4.37
C ILE A 13 -20.41 2.03 -3.84
N TYR A 14 -20.83 2.58 -2.70
CA TYR A 14 -20.05 3.57 -1.98
C TYR A 14 -19.23 2.88 -0.89
N SER A 15 -18.32 1.99 -1.29
CA SER A 15 -17.52 1.17 -0.36
C SER A 15 -16.18 1.79 0.01
N GLY A 16 -15.81 2.94 -0.56
CA GLY A 16 -14.60 3.67 -0.18
C GLY A 16 -13.28 2.94 -0.44
N PHE A 17 -13.23 1.97 -1.37
CA PHE A 17 -11.97 1.27 -1.66
C PHE A 17 -10.91 2.20 -2.24
N THR A 18 -9.66 1.99 -1.84
CA THR A 18 -8.51 2.77 -2.28
C THR A 18 -8.04 2.33 -3.68
N MET A 19 -7.29 3.19 -4.37
CA MET A 19 -6.72 2.88 -5.69
C MET A 19 -5.82 1.62 -5.70
N PRO A 20 -4.98 1.38 -4.68
CA PRO A 20 -4.18 0.16 -4.57
C PRO A 20 -5.02 -1.12 -4.48
N PHE A 21 -6.20 -1.06 -3.85
CA PHE A 21 -7.14 -2.18 -3.79
C PHE A 21 -7.62 -2.57 -5.19
N TYR A 22 -8.03 -1.59 -6.01
CA TYR A 22 -8.42 -1.84 -7.40
C TYR A 22 -7.26 -2.34 -8.27
N LYS A 23 -6.04 -1.80 -8.08
CA LYS A 23 -4.85 -2.31 -8.76
C LYS A 23 -4.60 -3.79 -8.43
N ARG A 24 -4.79 -4.19 -7.18
CA ARG A 24 -4.66 -5.58 -6.74
C ARG A 24 -5.71 -6.48 -7.39
N MET A 25 -6.97 -6.05 -7.48
CA MET A 25 -8.03 -6.79 -8.17
C MET A 25 -7.72 -7.01 -9.66
N LEU A 26 -7.04 -6.05 -10.29
CA LEU A 26 -6.62 -6.13 -11.70
C LEU A 26 -5.27 -6.84 -11.90
N ASN A 27 -4.69 -7.46 -10.86
CA ASN A 27 -3.34 -8.04 -10.90
C ASN A 27 -2.25 -7.07 -11.40
N LYS A 28 -2.43 -5.77 -11.17
CA LYS A 28 -1.39 -4.76 -11.47
C LYS A 28 -0.36 -4.73 -10.35
N LYS A 29 0.91 -4.53 -10.72
CA LYS A 29 2.01 -4.37 -9.76
C LYS A 29 1.79 -3.11 -8.92
N LEU A 30 1.94 -3.25 -7.60
CA LEU A 30 1.93 -2.13 -6.67
C LEU A 30 3.28 -1.42 -6.67
N THR A 31 3.25 -0.11 -6.49
CA THR A 31 4.42 0.77 -6.50
C THR A 31 4.57 1.48 -5.16
N MET A 32 5.75 2.04 -4.85
CA MET A 32 5.95 2.81 -3.60
C MET A 32 4.92 3.95 -3.45
N LYS A 33 4.53 4.60 -4.54
CA LYS A 33 3.49 5.66 -4.52
C LYS A 33 2.10 5.15 -4.11
N ASP A 34 1.84 3.86 -4.23
CA ASP A 34 0.57 3.28 -3.76
C ASP A 34 0.50 3.25 -2.23
N ILE A 35 1.65 3.16 -1.55
CA ILE A 35 1.75 3.18 -0.09
C ILE A 35 1.41 4.56 0.45
N GLU A 36 1.87 5.64 -0.21
CA GLU A 36 1.57 7.03 0.18
C GLU A 36 0.07 7.28 0.38
N SER A 37 -0.78 6.64 -0.45
CA SER A 37 -2.24 6.80 -0.37
C SER A 37 -2.90 6.03 0.77
N ILE A 38 -2.20 5.07 1.38
CA ILE A 38 -2.69 4.20 2.46
C ILE A 38 -2.08 4.63 3.79
N ASP A 39 -0.76 4.83 3.79
CA ASP A 39 0.05 5.15 4.94
C ASP A 39 1.17 6.14 4.54
N PRO A 40 0.91 7.45 4.65
CA PRO A 40 1.89 8.48 4.33
C PRO A 40 3.13 8.43 5.23
N GLU A 41 2.98 8.01 6.49
CA GLU A 41 4.08 7.96 7.45
C GLU A 41 5.06 6.85 7.08
N PHE A 42 4.55 5.66 6.81
CA PHE A 42 5.36 4.54 6.34
C PHE A 42 5.98 4.82 4.96
N TYR A 43 5.26 5.50 4.07
CA TYR A 43 5.85 5.94 2.80
C TYR A 43 7.03 6.90 3.00
N ASN A 44 6.89 7.88 3.90
CA ASN A 44 7.93 8.86 4.16
C ASN A 44 9.19 8.23 4.77
N SER A 45 9.03 7.28 5.69
CA SER A 45 10.18 6.56 6.26
C SER A 45 10.90 5.72 5.19
N LEU A 46 10.16 5.04 4.31
CA LEU A 46 10.76 4.31 3.17
C LEU A 46 11.46 5.22 2.18
N VAL A 47 10.89 6.39 1.89
CA VAL A 47 11.52 7.41 1.03
C VAL A 47 12.81 7.93 1.65
N TRP A 48 12.79 8.20 2.96
CA TRP A 48 13.98 8.63 3.68
C TRP A 48 15.08 7.57 3.64
N ILE A 49 14.75 6.29 3.90
CA ILE A 49 15.71 5.18 3.83
C ILE A 49 16.30 5.04 2.41
N ARG A 50 15.50 5.28 1.36
CA ARG A 50 15.96 5.21 -0.03
C ARG A 50 16.91 6.34 -0.40
N ASP A 51 16.67 7.54 0.12
CA ASP A 51 17.33 8.77 -0.32
C ASP A 51 18.54 9.17 0.56
N ASN A 52 18.80 8.44 1.66
CA ASN A 52 19.91 8.68 2.58
C ASN A 52 20.83 7.46 2.72
N ASP A 53 22.07 7.68 3.13
CA ASP A 53 22.99 6.61 3.48
C ASP A 53 22.65 6.06 4.88
N ILE A 54 22.22 4.80 4.92
CA ILE A 54 21.80 4.14 6.16
C ILE A 54 22.95 3.63 7.01
N ASP A 55 24.14 3.42 6.42
CA ASP A 55 25.30 2.88 7.13
C ASP A 55 25.85 3.91 8.13
N GLU A 56 25.71 5.21 7.82
CA GLU A 56 26.09 6.31 8.71
C GLU A 56 25.05 6.62 9.80
N CYS A 57 23.82 6.12 9.64
CA CYS A 57 22.69 6.50 10.49
C CYS A 57 22.43 5.53 11.66
N GLY A 58 23.11 4.37 11.71
CA GLY A 58 23.02 3.43 12.83
C GLY A 58 21.62 2.87 13.11
N LEU A 59 20.80 2.69 12.06
CA LEU A 59 19.38 2.32 12.19
C LEU A 59 19.12 0.83 12.52
N GLU A 60 20.15 -0.01 12.54
CA GLU A 60 20.08 -1.45 12.91
C GLU A 60 18.85 -2.19 12.39
N MET A 61 18.55 -2.02 11.10
CA MET A 61 17.39 -2.64 10.45
C MET A 61 17.70 -4.04 9.93
N TRP A 62 16.69 -4.92 9.96
CA TRP A 62 16.77 -6.30 9.47
C TRP A 62 15.65 -6.57 8.46
N PHE A 63 15.77 -7.63 7.64
CA PHE A 63 14.72 -8.05 6.71
C PHE A 63 13.59 -8.82 7.42
N SER A 64 13.06 -8.23 8.49
CA SER A 64 11.97 -8.74 9.31
C SER A 64 11.05 -7.59 9.72
N VAL A 65 9.76 -7.86 9.81
CA VAL A 65 8.76 -6.91 10.29
C VAL A 65 7.78 -7.64 11.18
N ASP A 66 7.40 -7.02 12.29
CA ASP A 66 6.34 -7.53 13.16
C ASP A 66 4.97 -7.20 12.56
N PHE A 67 4.03 -8.14 12.71
CA PHE A 67 2.67 -7.96 12.24
C PHE A 67 1.71 -8.28 13.38
N GLU A 68 1.08 -7.24 13.93
CA GLU A 68 -0.02 -7.39 14.87
C GLU A 68 -1.36 -7.44 14.12
N VAL A 69 -2.20 -8.40 14.51
CA VAL A 69 -3.53 -8.65 13.93
C VAL A 69 -4.61 -7.97 14.76
#